data_AF-G9EP29-F1
#
_entry.id   AF-G9EP29-F1
#
_cell.length_a   1.000
_cell.length_b   1.000
_cell.length_c   1.000
_cell.angle_alpha   90.00
_cell.angle_beta   90.00
_cell.angle_gamma   90.00
#
_symmetry.space_group_name_H-M   'P 1'
#
loop_
_entity.id
_entity.type
_entity.pdbx_description
1 polymer ?
#
loop_
_entity_poly.entity_id
_entity_poly.type
_entity_poly.pdbx_seq_one_letter_code
_entity_poly.pdbx_strand_id
1 'polypeptide(L)'
;MPKIAIFTDFDGTLTCREGLKTVNSDFYNSLFYIQQGQLILKPTKEIQALFVDKFGKYTTGFDYKKKDSDILLSLQALTFLTELLKSEHVAINIITKNYKEYVVALLSYHGFTNEDIARIIIKDSGDKYKDVKAIKNEMKPIEGQILAYVFDDNKNDMSRMNKALHGTHFQVKTYAKSPRQFKWSDYLEEIKAKLSSEERCISEVDEKSLSDTAGRSSRFFSELSIVDKINADQGEKQNRTLGNT
;
A
#
# COMPACT_ATOMS: atom_id res chain seq x y z
N MET A 1 2.47 0.28 -10.32
CA MET A 1 2.49 1.55 -9.56
C MET A 1 1.10 1.77 -8.95
N PRO A 2 1.01 2.27 -7.71
CA PRO A 2 -0.28 2.41 -7.03
C PRO A 2 -1.11 3.51 -7.68
N LYS A 3 -2.41 3.28 -7.77
CA LYS A 3 -3.40 4.28 -8.16
C LYS A 3 -3.96 4.99 -6.93
N ILE A 4 -3.99 4.27 -5.80
CA ILE A 4 -4.46 4.77 -4.52
C ILE A 4 -3.32 4.64 -3.51
N ALA A 5 -3.09 5.70 -2.74
CA ALA A 5 -2.10 5.72 -1.69
C ALA A 5 -2.77 6.07 -0.35
N ILE A 6 -2.61 5.20 0.63
CA ILE A 6 -3.07 5.43 1.99
C ILE A 6 -1.89 5.93 2.82
N PHE A 7 -2.06 7.08 3.44
CA PHE A 7 -1.16 7.63 4.45
C PHE A 7 -1.94 7.69 5.76
N THR A 8 -1.53 6.93 6.75
CA THR A 8 -2.25 6.85 8.01
C THR A 8 -1.28 6.97 9.18
N ASP A 9 -1.68 7.73 10.17
CA ASP A 9 -1.13 7.58 11.51
C ASP A 9 -1.50 6.22 12.11
N PHE A 10 -0.81 5.85 13.20
CA PHE A 10 -1.02 4.60 13.90
C PHE A 10 -1.85 4.76 15.18
N ASP A 11 -1.30 5.43 16.19
CA ASP A 11 -1.86 5.48 17.54
C ASP A 11 -2.99 6.50 17.66
N GLY A 12 -4.23 6.04 17.85
CA GLY A 12 -5.42 6.87 17.89
C GLY A 12 -6.13 6.96 16.54
N THR A 13 -5.46 6.51 15.48
CA THR A 13 -6.02 6.41 14.13
C THR A 13 -6.39 4.96 13.80
N LEU A 14 -5.40 4.09 13.60
CA LEU A 14 -5.61 2.66 13.36
C LEU A 14 -5.95 1.92 14.66
N THR A 15 -5.26 2.28 15.75
CA THR A 15 -5.65 1.91 17.10
C THR A 15 -6.70 2.88 17.66
N CYS A 16 -7.31 2.55 18.80
CA CYS A 16 -8.31 3.40 19.43
C CYS A 16 -7.75 4.27 20.56
N ARG A 17 -6.45 4.20 20.84
CA ARG A 17 -5.77 4.91 21.93
C ARG A 17 -4.72 5.86 21.37
N GLU A 18 -4.86 7.14 21.73
CA GLU A 18 -3.93 8.22 21.34
C GLU A 18 -2.49 7.88 21.74
N GLY A 19 -1.53 8.29 20.91
CA GLY A 19 -0.10 7.97 21.10
C GLY A 19 0.43 8.26 22.50
N LEU A 20 0.16 9.44 23.07
CA LEU A 20 0.66 9.79 24.41
C LEU A 20 0.09 8.87 25.51
N LYS A 21 -1.16 8.42 25.38
CA LYS A 21 -1.79 7.47 26.31
C LYS A 21 -1.26 6.06 26.10
N THR A 22 -0.93 5.69 24.87
CA THR A 22 -0.32 4.39 24.55
C THR A 22 1.07 4.29 25.16
N VAL A 23 1.96 5.25 24.89
CA VAL A 23 3.36 5.18 25.34
C VAL A 23 3.53 5.26 26.85
N ASN A 24 2.55 5.84 27.56
CA ASN A 24 2.54 5.92 29.02
C ASN A 24 1.79 4.75 29.69
N SER A 25 1.32 3.75 28.93
CA SER A 25 0.59 2.62 29.49
C SER A 25 1.52 1.53 30.03
N ASP A 26 1.10 0.86 31.11
CA ASP A 26 1.86 -0.24 31.72
C ASP A 26 2.16 -1.36 30.73
N PHE A 27 1.19 -1.70 29.86
CA PHE A 27 1.37 -2.73 28.85
C PHE A 27 2.41 -2.31 27.80
N TYR A 28 2.35 -1.08 27.30
CA TYR A 28 3.34 -0.61 26.32
C TYR A 28 4.74 -0.60 26.94
N ASN A 29 4.89 -0.10 28.17
CA ASN A 29 6.17 -0.10 28.88
C ASN A 29 6.70 -1.51 29.13
N SER A 30 5.83 -2.50 29.31
CA SER A 30 6.24 -3.90 29.46
C SER A 30 6.83 -4.50 28.18
N LEU A 31 6.71 -3.85 27.02
CA LEU A 31 7.33 -4.31 25.76
C LEU A 31 8.83 -4.03 25.67
N PHE A 32 9.40 -3.34 26.66
CA PHE A 32 10.79 -2.88 26.61
C PHE A 32 11.62 -3.45 27.76
N TYR A 33 12.93 -3.48 27.56
CA TYR A 33 13.96 -3.60 28.58
C TYR A 33 14.58 -2.23 28.83
N ILE A 34 15.10 -2.04 30.04
CA ILE A 34 16.02 -0.93 30.32
C ILE A 34 17.42 -1.53 30.36
N GLN A 35 18.25 -1.17 29.38
CA GLN A 35 19.64 -1.59 29.32
C GLN A 35 20.52 -0.34 29.24
N GLN A 36 21.40 -0.16 30.23
CA GLN A 36 22.29 1.01 30.33
C GLN A 36 21.55 2.36 30.26
N GLY A 37 20.34 2.44 30.83
CA GLY A 37 19.51 3.63 30.82
C GLY A 37 18.78 3.89 29.49
N GLN A 38 18.95 3.01 28.49
CA GLN A 38 18.22 3.07 27.22
C GLN A 38 17.05 2.09 27.22
N LEU A 39 15.95 2.54 26.62
CA LEU A 39 14.77 1.71 26.39
C LEU A 39 15.00 0.89 25.12
N ILE A 40 15.03 -0.45 25.26
CA ILE A 40 15.24 -1.38 24.14
C ILE A 40 14.01 -2.25 23.99
N LEU A 41 13.42 -2.29 22.79
CA LEU A 41 12.25 -3.12 22.54
C LEU A 41 12.63 -4.61 22.64
N LYS A 42 11.76 -5.41 23.27
CA LYS A 42 11.95 -6.86 23.41
C LYS A 42 11.98 -7.57 22.04
N PRO A 43 12.57 -8.76 21.92
CA PRO A 43 12.47 -9.58 20.72
C PRO A 43 11.01 -9.90 20.36
N THR A 44 10.71 -10.03 19.06
CA THR A 44 9.35 -10.25 18.56
C THR A 44 8.63 -11.41 19.24
N LYS A 45 9.31 -12.53 19.48
CA LYS A 45 8.72 -13.70 20.15
C LYS A 45 8.20 -13.37 21.56
N GLU A 46 8.94 -12.56 22.31
CA GLU A 46 8.55 -12.15 23.66
C GLU A 46 7.41 -11.13 23.62
N ILE A 47 7.47 -10.16 22.69
CA ILE A 47 6.36 -9.22 22.49
C ILE A 47 5.07 -9.96 22.17
N GLN A 48 5.10 -10.94 21.24
CA GLN A 48 3.91 -11.73 20.90
C GLN A 48 3.37 -12.49 22.12
N ALA A 49 4.25 -13.07 22.94
CA ALA A 49 3.84 -13.72 24.18
C ALA A 49 3.16 -12.75 25.15
N LEU A 50 3.67 -11.51 25.28
CA LEU A 50 3.07 -10.46 26.11
C LEU A 50 1.70 -10.03 25.59
N PHE A 51 1.51 -9.89 24.28
CA PHE A 51 0.19 -9.61 23.71
C PHE A 51 -0.80 -10.74 24.02
N VAL A 52 -0.39 -12.00 23.82
CA VAL A 52 -1.25 -13.16 24.10
C VAL A 52 -1.57 -13.28 25.59
N ASP A 53 -0.61 -13.02 26.49
CA ASP A 53 -0.85 -13.02 27.93
C ASP A 53 -1.85 -11.93 28.34
N LYS A 54 -1.66 -10.70 27.85
CA LYS A 54 -2.52 -9.56 28.19
C LYS A 54 -3.93 -9.66 27.60
N PHE A 55 -4.04 -10.08 26.34
CA PHE A 55 -5.27 -9.95 25.56
C PHE A 55 -5.90 -11.31 25.19
N GLY A 56 -5.18 -12.41 25.37
CA GLY A 56 -5.52 -13.72 24.83
C GLY A 56 -5.02 -13.89 23.39
N LYS A 57 -5.17 -15.09 22.84
CA LYS A 57 -4.89 -15.33 21.43
C LYS A 57 -5.88 -14.55 20.56
N TYR A 58 -5.39 -13.83 19.56
CA TYR A 58 -6.25 -13.19 18.58
C TYR A 58 -7.01 -14.24 17.76
N THR A 59 -8.31 -14.02 17.57
CA THR A 59 -9.21 -14.82 16.71
C THR A 59 -10.24 -13.89 16.07
N THR A 60 -10.96 -14.36 15.07
CA THR A 60 -12.04 -13.58 14.43
C THR A 60 -13.17 -13.20 15.41
N GLY A 61 -13.34 -13.95 16.49
CA GLY A 61 -14.28 -13.67 17.59
C GLY A 61 -13.68 -12.89 18.77
N PHE A 62 -12.57 -12.17 18.56
CA PHE A 62 -11.88 -11.46 19.63
C PHE A 62 -12.78 -10.45 20.37
N ASP A 63 -12.74 -10.48 21.70
CA ASP A 63 -13.52 -9.58 22.54
C ASP A 63 -12.82 -8.23 22.75
N TYR A 64 -13.23 -7.23 21.98
CA TYR A 64 -12.78 -5.84 22.08
C TYR A 64 -13.37 -5.06 23.27
N LYS A 65 -14.06 -5.72 24.22
CA LYS A 65 -14.52 -5.09 25.48
C LYS A 65 -13.51 -5.27 26.61
N LYS A 66 -12.45 -6.08 26.42
CA LYS A 66 -11.39 -6.26 27.41
C LYS A 66 -10.71 -4.93 27.74
N LYS A 67 -10.24 -4.80 28.99
CA LYS A 67 -9.44 -3.65 29.44
C LYS A 67 -8.22 -3.49 28.52
N ASP A 68 -7.91 -2.24 28.18
CA ASP A 68 -6.78 -1.86 27.31
C ASP A 68 -6.84 -2.35 25.85
N SER A 69 -7.95 -2.95 25.42
CA SER A 69 -8.14 -3.39 24.02
C SER A 69 -8.10 -2.24 23.01
N ASP A 70 -8.21 -0.99 23.46
CA ASP A 70 -8.06 0.21 22.66
C ASP A 70 -6.62 0.49 22.20
N ILE A 71 -5.62 -0.17 22.79
CA ILE A 71 -4.24 -0.21 22.26
C ILE A 71 -4.18 -1.01 20.94
N LEU A 72 -5.09 -1.97 20.75
CA LEU A 72 -5.13 -2.80 19.57
C LEU A 72 -5.72 -2.05 18.37
N LEU A 73 -5.47 -2.55 17.16
CA LEU A 73 -6.21 -2.12 15.97
C LEU A 73 -7.71 -2.26 16.21
N SER A 74 -8.48 -1.24 15.83
CA SER A 74 -9.93 -1.39 15.81
C SER A 74 -10.34 -2.48 14.81
N LEU A 75 -11.43 -3.20 15.06
CA LEU A 75 -11.91 -4.23 14.13
C LEU A 75 -12.13 -3.66 12.72
N GLN A 76 -12.66 -2.44 12.62
CA GLN A 76 -12.89 -1.83 11.30
C GLN A 76 -11.58 -1.42 10.61
N ALA A 77 -10.58 -0.94 11.35
CA ALA A 77 -9.25 -0.63 10.79
C ALA A 77 -8.54 -1.89 10.32
N LEU A 78 -8.66 -2.99 11.08
CA LEU A 78 -8.14 -4.30 10.68
C LEU A 78 -8.76 -4.75 9.36
N THR A 79 -10.10 -4.78 9.27
CA THR A 79 -10.80 -5.13 8.03
C THR A 79 -10.37 -4.23 6.87
N PHE A 80 -10.26 -2.92 7.10
CA PHE A 80 -9.81 -1.96 6.10
C PHE A 80 -8.42 -2.30 5.55
N LEU A 81 -7.42 -2.54 6.41
CA LEU A 81 -6.07 -2.90 5.99
C LEU A 81 -6.04 -4.25 5.26
N THR A 82 -6.67 -5.28 5.82
CA THR A 82 -6.72 -6.62 5.22
C THR A 82 -7.35 -6.60 3.83
N GLU A 83 -8.44 -5.85 3.65
CA GLU A 83 -9.12 -5.75 2.36
C GLU A 83 -8.31 -4.96 1.33
N LEU A 84 -7.69 -3.85 1.73
CA LEU A 84 -6.88 -3.04 0.82
C LEU A 84 -5.59 -3.75 0.37
N LEU A 85 -4.99 -4.56 1.24
CA LEU A 85 -3.84 -5.39 0.87
C LEU A 85 -4.18 -6.44 -0.19
N LYS A 86 -5.44 -6.74 -0.50
CA LYS A 86 -5.75 -7.66 -1.62
C LYS A 86 -5.44 -7.06 -3.00
N SER A 87 -5.27 -5.73 -3.10
CA SER A 87 -5.02 -5.05 -4.37
C SER A 87 -3.55 -4.60 -4.49
N GLU A 88 -2.95 -4.82 -5.66
CA GLU A 88 -1.64 -4.26 -6.00
C GLU A 88 -1.70 -2.79 -6.42
N HIS A 89 -2.90 -2.26 -6.65
CA HIS A 89 -3.13 -0.86 -7.01
C HIS A 89 -3.22 0.06 -5.79
N VAL A 90 -3.13 -0.48 -4.58
CA VAL A 90 -3.17 0.26 -3.32
C VAL A 90 -1.81 0.18 -2.63
N ALA A 91 -1.22 1.32 -2.32
CA ALA A 91 -0.05 1.43 -1.45
C ALA A 91 -0.48 1.87 -0.05
N ILE A 92 -0.04 1.16 0.99
CA ILE A 92 -0.33 1.50 2.39
C ILE A 92 0.93 2.02 3.07
N ASN A 93 0.83 3.21 3.65
CA ASN A 93 1.93 3.91 4.31
C ASN A 93 1.50 4.31 5.73
N ILE A 94 2.12 3.71 6.74
CA ILE A 94 1.93 4.07 8.14
C ILE A 94 3.02 5.06 8.53
N ILE A 95 2.61 6.26 8.95
CA ILE A 95 3.49 7.37 9.32
C ILE A 95 3.29 7.65 10.81
N THR A 96 4.22 7.19 11.64
CA THR A 96 4.05 7.15 13.09
C THR A 96 5.18 7.88 13.82
N LYS A 97 4.94 8.20 15.10
CA LYS A 97 5.99 8.63 16.05
C LYS A 97 6.38 7.50 17.02
N ASN A 98 5.73 6.34 16.88
CA ASN A 98 5.97 5.14 17.65
C ASN A 98 6.98 4.24 16.92
N TYR A 99 7.61 3.30 17.64
CA TYR A 99 8.59 2.38 17.05
C TYR A 99 7.95 1.54 15.94
N LYS A 100 8.62 1.48 14.78
CA LYS A 100 8.21 0.60 13.67
C LYS A 100 8.05 -0.85 14.13
N GLU A 101 8.94 -1.34 14.98
CA GLU A 101 8.91 -2.71 15.49
C GLU A 101 7.67 -2.98 16.36
N TYR A 102 7.19 -1.98 17.09
CA TYR A 102 5.92 -2.08 17.82
C TYR A 102 4.73 -2.19 16.87
N VAL A 103 4.71 -1.37 15.81
CA VAL A 103 3.68 -1.43 14.75
C VAL A 103 3.66 -2.82 14.11
N VAL A 104 4.82 -3.34 13.72
CA VAL A 104 4.99 -4.68 13.13
C VAL A 104 4.51 -5.77 14.08
N ALA A 105 4.85 -5.67 15.37
CA ALA A 105 4.43 -6.64 16.37
C ALA A 105 2.90 -6.62 16.56
N LEU A 106 2.27 -5.44 16.58
CA LEU A 106 0.81 -5.34 16.68
C LEU A 106 0.12 -5.93 15.45
N LEU A 107 0.63 -5.64 14.24
CA LEU A 107 0.12 -6.24 13.00
C LEU A 107 0.25 -7.77 13.04
N SER A 108 1.42 -8.29 13.43
CA SER A 108 1.64 -9.73 13.56
C SER A 108 0.67 -10.38 14.55
N TYR A 109 0.38 -9.71 15.67
CA TYR A 109 -0.59 -10.19 16.66
C TYR A 109 -2.01 -10.31 16.08
N HIS A 110 -2.42 -9.40 15.19
CA HIS A 110 -3.69 -9.47 14.45
C HIS A 110 -3.67 -10.45 13.26
N GLY A 111 -2.57 -11.18 13.07
CA GLY A 111 -2.46 -12.24 12.07
C GLY A 111 -2.00 -11.80 10.69
N PHE A 112 -1.48 -10.58 10.52
CA PHE A 112 -0.81 -10.19 9.28
C PHE A 112 0.45 -11.04 9.09
N THR A 113 0.65 -11.53 7.87
CA THR A 113 1.84 -12.31 7.49
C THR A 113 3.04 -11.39 7.28
N ASN A 114 4.25 -11.97 7.18
CA ASN A 114 5.44 -11.19 6.84
C ASN A 114 5.31 -10.56 5.45
N GLU A 115 4.65 -11.26 4.52
CA GLU A 115 4.37 -10.81 3.16
C GLU A 115 3.41 -9.61 3.17
N ASP A 116 2.37 -9.66 4.00
CA ASP A 116 1.45 -8.53 4.19
C ASP A 116 2.19 -7.31 4.75
N ILE A 117 2.97 -7.51 5.80
CA ILE A 117 3.72 -6.43 6.47
C ILE A 117 4.79 -5.84 5.55
N ALA A 118 5.44 -6.66 4.72
CA ALA A 118 6.43 -6.20 3.74
C ALA A 118 5.84 -5.27 2.68
N ARG A 119 4.53 -5.34 2.43
CA ARG A 119 3.80 -4.46 1.51
C ARG A 119 3.35 -3.14 2.15
N ILE A 120 3.50 -3.01 3.47
CA ILE A 120 3.20 -1.78 4.21
C ILE A 120 4.49 -1.00 4.43
N ILE A 121 4.54 0.24 3.95
CA ILE A 121 5.65 1.14 4.26
C ILE A 121 5.40 1.74 5.65
N ILE A 122 6.29 1.47 6.59
CA ILE A 122 6.24 2.07 7.94
C ILE A 122 7.40 3.04 8.09
N LYS A 123 7.09 4.32 8.36
CA LYS A 123 8.06 5.37 8.69
C LYS A 123 7.79 5.88 10.09
N ASP A 124 8.83 5.89 10.92
CA ASP A 124 8.78 6.18 12.34
C ASP A 124 9.79 7.27 12.76
N SER A 125 10.18 8.16 11.84
CA SER A 125 11.18 9.20 12.14
C SER A 125 10.70 10.24 13.17
N GLY A 126 9.39 10.30 13.39
CA GLY A 126 8.73 11.33 14.19
C GLY A 126 8.35 12.59 13.40
N ASP A 127 8.95 12.81 12.22
CA ASP A 127 8.68 13.96 11.34
C ASP A 127 7.80 13.55 10.15
N LYS A 128 6.49 13.55 10.39
CA LYS A 128 5.50 13.11 9.39
C LYS A 128 5.56 13.85 8.06
N TYR A 129 5.97 15.12 8.03
CA TYR A 129 6.13 15.85 6.78
C TYR A 129 7.28 15.28 5.96
N LYS A 130 8.45 15.06 6.59
CA LYS A 130 9.62 14.49 5.90
C LYS A 130 9.36 13.08 5.41
N ASP A 131 8.71 12.25 6.23
CA ASP A 131 8.42 10.86 5.88
C ASP A 131 7.49 10.76 4.68
N VAL A 132 6.39 11.52 4.68
CA VAL A 132 5.47 11.56 3.53
C VAL A 132 6.16 12.14 2.30
N LYS A 133 7.00 13.18 2.45
CA LYS A 133 7.74 13.76 1.33
C LYS A 133 8.73 12.76 0.72
N ALA A 134 9.41 11.96 1.53
CA ALA A 134 10.31 10.91 1.05
C ALA A 134 9.54 9.88 0.21
N ILE A 135 8.44 9.35 0.74
CA ILE A 135 7.58 8.39 0.02
C ILE A 135 7.04 8.99 -1.28
N LYS A 136 6.55 10.23 -1.24
CA LYS A 136 6.05 10.95 -2.41
C LYS A 136 7.11 11.05 -3.52
N ASN A 137 8.36 11.31 -3.18
CA ASN A 137 9.43 11.45 -4.17
C ASN A 137 9.74 10.12 -4.88
N GLU A 138 9.54 9.00 -4.19
CA GLU A 138 9.67 7.64 -4.72
C GLU A 138 8.43 7.22 -5.51
N MET A 139 7.25 7.74 -5.14
CA MET A 139 5.96 7.41 -5.72
C MET A 139 5.60 8.36 -6.89
N LYS A 140 6.03 8.02 -8.10
CA LYS A 140 5.68 8.76 -9.32
C LYS A 140 4.54 8.07 -10.09
N PRO A 141 3.44 8.76 -10.42
CA PRO A 141 2.42 8.16 -11.28
C PRO A 141 3.00 7.82 -12.64
N ILE A 142 2.64 6.65 -13.19
CA ILE A 142 2.93 6.32 -14.60
C ILE A 142 2.03 7.15 -15.50
N GLU A 143 0.76 7.31 -15.11
CA GLU A 143 -0.25 8.10 -15.80
C GLU A 143 -1.22 8.70 -14.76
N GLY A 144 -1.77 9.87 -15.07
CA GLY A 144 -2.79 10.51 -14.23
C GLY A 144 -2.30 10.99 -12.86
N GLN A 145 -3.24 11.02 -11.90
CA GLN A 145 -3.00 11.38 -10.51
C GLN A 145 -3.21 10.17 -9.60
N ILE A 146 -2.44 10.10 -8.53
CA ILE A 146 -2.65 9.15 -7.44
C ILE A 146 -3.69 9.73 -6.48
N LEU A 147 -4.74 8.97 -6.19
CA LEU A 147 -5.70 9.35 -5.16
C LEU A 147 -5.14 9.01 -3.78
N ALA A 148 -4.72 10.03 -3.04
CA ALA A 148 -4.16 9.87 -1.70
C ALA A 148 -5.21 10.10 -0.61
N TYR A 149 -5.27 9.18 0.34
CA TYR A 149 -6.05 9.31 1.56
C TYR A 149 -5.11 9.56 2.73
N VAL A 150 -5.40 10.57 3.55
CA VAL A 150 -4.60 10.95 4.72
C VAL A 150 -5.47 10.86 5.97
N PHE A 151 -5.12 9.96 6.88
CA PHE A 151 -5.82 9.72 8.15
C PHE A 151 -4.89 10.05 9.32
N ASP A 152 -5.34 10.91 10.24
CA ASP A 152 -4.61 11.21 11.47
C ASP A 152 -5.58 11.71 12.54
N ASP A 153 -5.46 11.23 13.77
CA ASP A 153 -6.28 11.72 14.87
C ASP A 153 -5.88 13.14 15.31
N ASN A 154 -4.62 13.50 15.07
CA ASN A 154 -4.10 14.82 15.34
C ASN A 154 -4.17 15.72 14.08
N LYS A 155 -5.00 16.76 14.16
CA LYS A 155 -5.21 17.71 13.04
C LYS A 155 -3.92 18.37 12.53
N ASN A 156 -2.95 18.64 13.41
CA ASN A 156 -1.68 19.27 13.01
C ASN A 156 -0.80 18.27 12.25
N ASP A 157 -0.73 17.03 12.72
CA ASP A 157 0.01 15.96 12.05
C ASP A 157 -0.65 15.57 10.71
N MET A 158 -1.99 15.49 10.63
CA MET A 158 -2.73 15.37 9.36
C MET A 158 -2.33 16.49 8.38
N SER A 159 -2.35 17.74 8.86
CA SER A 159 -2.04 18.90 8.02
C SER A 159 -0.60 18.86 7.50
N ARG A 160 0.35 18.37 8.31
CA ARG A 160 1.74 18.16 7.90
C ARG A 160 1.86 17.11 6.80
N MET A 161 1.17 15.97 6.93
CA MET A 161 1.14 14.94 5.90
C MET A 161 0.51 15.45 4.60
N ASN A 162 -0.63 16.14 4.68
CA ASN A 162 -1.28 16.75 3.52
C ASN A 162 -0.37 17.78 2.82
N LYS A 163 0.30 18.65 3.58
CA LYS A 163 1.24 19.64 3.03
C LYS A 163 2.40 18.99 2.28
N ALA A 164 2.87 17.82 2.71
CA ALA A 164 3.93 17.10 2.01
C ALA A 164 3.46 16.60 0.63
N LEU A 165 2.20 16.17 0.52
CA LEU A 165 1.60 15.67 -0.72
C LEU A 165 1.24 16.75 -1.74
N HIS A 166 1.16 18.02 -1.34
CA HIS A 166 0.82 19.14 -2.22
C HIS A 166 1.59 19.12 -3.55
N GLY A 167 0.89 19.20 -4.68
CA GLY A 167 1.48 19.12 -6.02
C GLY A 167 0.47 18.62 -7.06
N THR A 168 0.94 18.38 -8.29
CA THR A 168 0.10 18.03 -9.44
C THR A 168 -0.19 16.53 -9.56
N HIS A 169 0.54 15.67 -8.86
CA HIS A 169 0.47 14.21 -9.01
C HIS A 169 -0.47 13.52 -8.03
N PHE A 170 -0.99 14.25 -7.04
CA PHE A 170 -1.84 13.69 -5.99
C PHE A 170 -3.15 14.46 -5.91
N GLN A 171 -4.25 13.71 -5.95
CA GLN A 171 -5.54 14.19 -5.48
C GLN A 171 -5.70 13.74 -4.04
N VAL A 172 -5.78 14.67 -3.08
CA VAL A 172 -5.71 14.32 -1.65
C VAL A 172 -7.08 14.44 -0.99
N LYS A 173 -7.47 13.40 -0.24
CA LYS A 173 -8.58 13.40 0.71
C LYS A 173 -8.05 13.25 2.12
N THR A 174 -8.48 14.12 3.03
CA THR A 174 -7.96 14.15 4.40
C THR A 174 -9.06 13.91 5.42
N TYR A 175 -8.76 13.13 6.46
CA TYR A 175 -9.67 12.80 7.54
C TYR A 175 -8.96 12.98 8.87
N ALA A 176 -9.33 14.04 9.59
CA ALA A 176 -8.93 14.27 10.98
C ALA A 176 -10.11 13.97 11.91
N LYS A 177 -10.02 12.88 12.66
CA LYS A 177 -11.10 12.37 13.53
C LYS A 177 -10.52 11.94 14.87
N SER A 178 -11.24 12.14 15.96
CA SER A 178 -10.79 11.61 17.25
C SER A 178 -10.76 10.07 17.22
N PRO A 179 -9.98 9.43 18.11
CA PRO A 179 -9.96 7.98 18.19
C PRO A 179 -11.37 7.38 18.29
N ARG A 180 -11.57 6.24 17.60
CA ARG A 180 -12.88 5.56 17.44
C ARG A 180 -13.91 6.26 16.56
N GLN A 181 -13.62 7.43 15.99
CA GLN A 181 -14.55 8.16 15.12
C GLN A 181 -14.23 8.04 13.62
N PHE A 182 -13.16 7.32 13.26
CA PHE A 182 -12.88 6.96 11.88
C PHE A 182 -13.89 5.93 11.39
N LYS A 183 -14.52 6.23 10.24
CA LYS A 183 -15.52 5.37 9.61
C LYS A 183 -14.85 4.48 8.57
N TRP A 184 -14.02 3.56 9.02
CA TRP A 184 -13.18 2.73 8.16
C TRP A 184 -13.98 1.95 7.10
N SER A 185 -15.18 1.48 7.45
CA SER A 185 -16.07 0.82 6.48
C SER A 185 -16.50 1.75 5.34
N ASP A 186 -16.88 2.99 5.65
CA ASP A 186 -17.29 3.97 4.63
C ASP A 186 -16.11 4.29 3.68
N TYR A 187 -14.90 4.43 4.24
CA TYR A 187 -13.69 4.68 3.45
C TYR A 187 -13.33 3.49 2.56
N LEU A 188 -13.50 2.27 3.07
CA LEU A 188 -13.26 1.05 2.31
C LEU A 188 -14.19 0.95 1.10
N GLU A 189 -15.49 1.16 1.30
CA GLU A 189 -16.49 1.12 0.22
C GLU A 189 -16.21 2.19 -0.84
N GLU A 190 -15.84 3.40 -0.40
CA GLU A 190 -15.46 4.48 -1.32
C GLU A 190 -14.25 4.09 -2.18
N ILE A 191 -13.20 3.53 -1.56
CA ILE A 191 -11.97 3.11 -2.25
C ILE A 191 -12.25 1.96 -3.22
N LYS A 192 -13.01 0.95 -2.80
CA LYS A 192 -13.40 -0.18 -3.66
C LYS A 192 -14.20 0.28 -4.88
N ALA A 193 -15.14 1.20 -4.69
CA ALA A 193 -15.90 1.77 -5.80
C ALA A 193 -15.00 2.48 -6.83
N LYS A 194 -13.95 3.17 -6.37
CA LYS A 194 -12.97 3.80 -7.26
C LYS A 194 -12.14 2.78 -8.04
N LEU A 195 -11.62 1.77 -7.38
CA LEU A 195 -10.86 0.68 -8.04
C LEU A 195 -11.69 0.01 -9.14
N SER A 196 -12.94 -0.37 -8.85
CA SER A 196 -13.82 -1.04 -9.80
C SER A 196 -14.35 -0.16 -10.94
N SER A 197 -14.40 1.17 -10.76
CA SER A 197 -14.80 2.10 -11.83
C SER A 197 -13.71 2.24 -12.89
N GLU A 198 -12.44 2.18 -12.48
CA GLU A 198 -11.32 2.31 -13.41
C GLU A 198 -11.03 1.02 -14.18
N GLU A 199 -11.24 -0.15 -13.55
CA GLU A 199 -11.12 -1.46 -14.23
C GLU A 199 -12.16 -1.62 -15.36
N ARG A 200 -13.36 -1.07 -15.17
CA ARG A 200 -14.42 -1.04 -16.20
C ARG A 200 -14.10 -0.12 -17.37
N CYS A 201 -13.50 1.05 -17.13
CA CYS A 201 -13.11 1.94 -18.22
C CYS A 201 -12.00 1.38 -19.11
N ILE A 202 -11.09 0.56 -18.57
CA ILE A 202 -10.01 -0.06 -19.36
C ILE A 202 -10.56 -1.19 -20.23
N SER A 203 -11.42 -2.05 -19.67
CA SER A 203 -12.02 -3.16 -20.42
C SER A 203 -12.94 -2.71 -21.56
N GLU A 204 -13.69 -1.62 -21.40
CA GLU A 204 -14.53 -1.06 -22.46
C GLU A 204 -13.73 -0.42 -23.61
N VAL A 205 -12.53 0.12 -23.34
CA VAL A 205 -11.64 0.68 -24.38
C VAL A 205 -10.99 -0.43 -25.19
N ASP A 206 -10.57 -1.51 -24.53
CA ASP A 206 -9.98 -2.67 -25.21
C ASP A 206 -11.01 -3.40 -26.07
N GLU A 207 -12.25 -3.60 -25.61
CA GLU A 207 -13.33 -4.17 -26.42
C GLU A 207 -13.70 -3.29 -27.63
N LYS A 208 -13.74 -1.95 -27.46
CA LYS A 208 -13.98 -1.05 -28.60
C LYS A 208 -12.84 -1.08 -29.61
N SER A 209 -11.58 -1.12 -29.16
CA SER A 209 -10.42 -1.17 -30.06
C SER A 209 -10.36 -2.45 -30.91
N LEU A 210 -10.83 -3.58 -30.35
CA LEU A 210 -10.97 -4.85 -31.06
C LEU A 210 -12.20 -4.87 -31.99
N SER A 211 -13.28 -4.17 -31.64
CA SER A 211 -14.46 -4.04 -32.51
C SER A 211 -14.24 -3.09 -33.71
N ASP A 212 -13.42 -2.05 -33.56
CA ASP A 212 -13.10 -1.09 -34.63
C ASP A 212 -12.06 -1.63 -35.62
N THR A 213 -11.25 -2.62 -35.23
CA THR A 213 -10.34 -3.34 -36.14
C THR A 213 -11.02 -4.48 -36.90
N ALA A 214 -12.16 -4.99 -36.42
CA ALA A 214 -12.98 -5.97 -37.16
C ALA A 214 -13.92 -5.36 -38.21
N GLY A 215 -14.08 -4.03 -38.23
CA GLY A 215 -15.03 -3.32 -39.11
C GLY A 215 -14.43 -2.59 -40.33
N ARG A 216 -13.10 -2.56 -40.50
CA ARG A 216 -12.44 -1.87 -41.61
C ARG A 216 -11.35 -2.71 -42.26
N SER A 217 -11.75 -3.78 -42.95
CA SER A 217 -10.95 -4.35 -44.04
C SER A 217 -11.85 -4.95 -45.10
N SER A 218 -12.39 -4.08 -45.97
CA SER A 218 -12.95 -4.45 -47.26
C SER A 218 -13.41 -3.17 -47.96
N ARG A 219 -12.50 -2.56 -48.74
CA ARG A 219 -12.71 -1.89 -50.05
C ARG A 219 -11.72 -0.72 -50.24
N PHE A 220 -11.02 -0.78 -51.38
CA PHE A 220 -10.08 0.20 -51.98
C PHE A 220 -8.71 0.28 -51.28
N PHE A 221 -7.56 -0.02 -51.89
CA PHE A 221 -6.99 0.00 -53.26
C PHE A 221 -6.08 -1.25 -53.43
N SER A 222 -5.60 -1.75 -54.56
CA SER A 222 -5.54 -1.34 -55.97
C SER A 222 -5.05 -2.56 -56.78
N GLU A 223 -5.23 -2.45 -58.09
CA GLU A 223 -5.05 -3.45 -59.14
C GLU A 223 -3.73 -4.22 -59.19
N LEU A 224 -3.84 -5.41 -59.80
CA LEU A 224 -2.75 -6.22 -60.32
C LEU A 224 -1.84 -5.43 -61.27
N SER A 225 -0.53 -5.70 -61.21
CA SER A 225 0.22 -5.98 -62.43
C SER A 225 1.23 -7.11 -62.20
N ILE A 226 1.04 -8.15 -63.00
CA ILE A 226 1.97 -9.24 -63.38
C ILE A 226 3.05 -8.54 -64.25
N VAL A 227 4.36 -8.77 -64.19
CA VAL A 227 5.22 -9.90 -64.61
C VAL A 227 6.64 -9.48 -64.11
N ASP A 228 7.50 -10.31 -63.52
CA ASP A 228 8.47 -11.10 -64.29
C ASP A 228 9.07 -12.26 -63.49
N LYS A 229 9.11 -13.40 -64.17
CA LYS A 229 9.80 -14.64 -63.80
C LYS A 229 11.29 -14.56 -64.17
N ILE A 230 12.05 -15.56 -63.70
CA ILE A 230 13.35 -16.07 -64.19
C ILE A 230 14.54 -15.40 -63.46
N ASN A 231 15.38 -16.07 -62.67
CA ASN A 231 16.06 -17.35 -62.88
C ASN A 231 16.27 -18.14 -61.58
N ALA A 232 16.11 -19.45 -61.69
CA ALA A 232 16.80 -20.42 -60.87
C ALA A 232 18.17 -20.71 -61.48
N ASP A 233 19.05 -21.21 -60.61
CA ASP A 233 20.10 -22.19 -60.88
C ASP A 233 21.57 -21.72 -60.95
N GLN A 234 22.40 -22.60 -60.38
CA GLN A 234 23.87 -22.67 -60.32
C GLN A 234 24.58 -22.08 -59.11
N GLY A 235 25.20 -23.00 -58.35
CA GLY A 235 26.63 -22.83 -58.05
C GLY A 235 27.09 -23.21 -56.66
N GLU A 236 27.18 -24.51 -56.38
CA GLU A 236 28.13 -25.06 -55.40
C GLU A 236 29.53 -24.43 -55.50
N LYS A 237 30.15 -24.15 -54.35
CA LYS A 237 31.55 -24.50 -53.95
C LYS A 237 31.95 -23.62 -52.76
N GLN A 238 32.04 -24.17 -51.56
CA GLN A 238 33.28 -24.71 -50.98
C GLN A 238 34.54 -23.87 -51.27
N ASN A 239 35.03 -23.19 -50.23
CA ASN A 239 36.44 -23.06 -49.84
C ASN A 239 36.44 -22.44 -48.42
N ARG A 240 36.77 -23.17 -47.34
CA ARG A 240 38.15 -23.44 -46.85
C ARG A 240 39.05 -22.23 -47.11
N THR A 241 39.55 -21.53 -46.09
CA THR A 241 40.90 -21.70 -45.49
C THR A 241 41.01 -20.68 -44.34
N LEU A 242 41.20 -21.09 -43.07
CA LEU A 242 42.42 -20.92 -42.23
C LEU A 242 43.06 -19.51 -42.27
N GLY A 243 43.46 -18.88 -41.16
CA GLY A 243 43.62 -19.36 -39.80
C GLY A 243 44.24 -18.31 -38.86
N ASN A 244 44.43 -18.77 -37.62
CA ASN A 244 45.29 -18.32 -36.52
C ASN A 244 46.21 -17.11 -36.72
N THR A 245 46.13 -16.15 -35.79
CA THR A 245 47.14 -15.99 -34.71
C THR A 245 46.48 -15.32 -33.50
#